data_AF-A0ABD2Q739-F1
#
_entry.id   AF-A0ABD2Q739-F1
#
_cell.length_a   1.000
_cell.length_b   1.000
_cell.length_c   1.000
_cell.angle_alpha   90.00
_cell.angle_beta   90.00
_cell.angle_gamma   90.00
#
_symmetry.space_group_name_H-M   'P 1'
#
loop_
_entity.id
_entity.type
_entity.pdbx_description
1 polymer ?
#
loop_
_entity_poly.entity_id
_entity_poly.type
_entity_poly.pdbx_seq_one_letter_code
_entity_poly.pdbx_strand_id
1 'polypeptide(L)'
;LERLKTKAEVILRWAEKCRAMESEEEKVIPFYESSLNQQEKTVLEEVLTSDANKEFEDDLKVNTILDRFKPLENFWKRFNHVQLERIALLKEQDFLKNENQQLRLYLKEYVNGLSISDQAIMQSKALLSAFKINPKPMDTNECQSLKHKYVIR
;
A
#
# COMPACT_ATOMS: atom_id res chain seq x y z
N LEU A 1 -42.03 25.13 17.73
CA LEU A 1 -42.01 23.80 17.09
C LEU A 1 -41.38 23.81 15.70
N GLU A 2 -41.76 24.74 14.81
CA GLU A 2 -41.27 24.74 13.41
C GLU A 2 -39.74 24.75 13.27
N ARG A 3 -39.04 25.57 14.06
CA ARG A 3 -37.57 25.60 14.08
C ARG A 3 -36.93 24.24 14.43
N LEU A 4 -37.58 23.46 15.29
CA LEU A 4 -37.09 22.14 15.70
C LEU A 4 -37.24 21.14 14.54
N LYS A 5 -38.39 21.23 13.85
CA LYS A 5 -38.70 20.41 12.67
C LYS A 5 -37.68 20.66 11.55
N THR A 6 -37.39 21.91 11.22
CA THR A 6 -36.37 22.25 10.22
C THR A 6 -34.99 21.68 10.57
N LYS A 7 -34.60 21.73 11.84
CA LYS A 7 -33.32 21.13 12.30
C LYS A 7 -33.32 19.61 12.15
N ALA A 8 -34.40 18.95 12.52
CA ALA A 8 -34.54 17.50 12.37
C ALA A 8 -34.47 17.08 10.90
N GLU A 9 -35.16 17.81 10.00
CA GLU A 9 -35.11 17.56 8.56
C GLU A 9 -33.68 17.69 7.99
N VAL A 10 -32.93 18.69 8.43
CA VAL A 10 -31.52 18.84 8.02
C VAL A 10 -30.69 17.64 8.49
N ILE A 11 -30.84 17.22 9.75
CA ILE A 11 -30.11 16.07 10.29
C ILE A 11 -30.44 14.79 9.50
N LEU A 12 -31.72 14.57 9.19
CA LEU A 12 -32.16 13.40 8.42
C LEU A 12 -31.63 13.42 6.98
N ARG A 13 -31.63 14.57 6.30
CA ARG A 13 -31.05 14.70 4.96
C ARG A 13 -29.55 14.39 4.95
N TRP A 14 -28.82 14.85 5.95
CA TRP A 14 -27.39 14.52 6.08
C TRP A 14 -27.20 13.04 6.37
N ALA A 15 -27.99 12.46 7.28
CA ALA A 15 -27.93 11.02 7.57
C ALA A 15 -28.19 10.17 6.33
N GLU A 16 -29.19 10.51 5.51
CA GLU A 16 -29.49 9.82 4.26
C GLU A 16 -28.33 9.91 3.26
N LYS A 17 -27.75 11.10 3.08
CA LYS A 17 -26.60 11.30 2.19
C LYS A 17 -25.36 10.53 2.66
N CYS A 18 -25.10 10.52 3.97
CA CYS A 18 -24.01 9.75 4.55
C CYS A 18 -24.24 8.24 4.35
N ARG A 19 -25.49 7.76 4.54
CA ARG A 19 -25.86 6.36 4.36
C ARG A 19 -25.59 5.81 2.96
N ALA A 20 -25.65 6.66 1.94
CA ALA A 20 -25.29 6.27 0.58
C ALA A 20 -23.79 5.93 0.42
N MET A 21 -22.91 6.48 1.27
CA MET A 21 -21.45 6.29 1.21
C MET A 21 -20.94 5.22 2.20
N GLU A 22 -21.83 4.66 3.03
CA GLU A 22 -21.50 3.61 4.00
C GLU A 22 -21.34 2.25 3.30
N SER A 23 -20.49 1.40 3.86
CA SER A 23 -20.32 0.02 3.37
C SER A 23 -21.57 -0.83 3.69
N GLU A 24 -21.78 -1.93 2.96
CA GLU A 24 -22.90 -2.84 3.25
C GLU A 24 -22.75 -3.48 4.64
N GLU A 25 -21.52 -3.77 5.06
CA GLU A 25 -21.23 -4.27 6.41
C GLU A 25 -21.69 -3.28 7.48
N GLU A 26 -21.36 -2.00 7.32
CA GLU A 26 -21.73 -0.94 8.26
C GLU A 26 -23.23 -0.65 8.26
N LYS A 27 -23.91 -0.85 7.12
CA LYS A 27 -25.38 -0.75 7.03
C LYS A 27 -26.10 -1.88 7.74
N VAL A 28 -25.52 -3.09 7.73
CA VAL A 28 -26.11 -4.29 8.35
C VAL A 28 -25.72 -4.41 9.83
N ILE A 29 -24.49 -3.98 10.18
CA ILE A 29 -23.93 -4.01 11.53
C ILE A 29 -23.37 -2.62 11.89
N PRO A 30 -24.23 -1.63 12.22
CA PRO A 30 -23.78 -0.25 12.45
C PRO A 30 -22.97 -0.04 13.72
N PHE A 31 -23.05 -1.00 14.65
CA PHE A 31 -22.41 -0.90 15.98
C PHE A 31 -21.60 -2.15 16.23
N TYR A 32 -20.28 -1.98 16.28
CA TYR A 32 -19.37 -3.04 16.65
C TYR A 32 -19.52 -3.40 18.13
N GLU A 33 -19.40 -4.69 18.43
CA GLU A 33 -19.21 -5.13 19.80
C GLU A 33 -17.92 -4.52 20.34
N SER A 34 -17.96 -4.08 21.59
CA SER A 34 -16.77 -3.62 22.28
C SER A 34 -15.70 -4.72 22.23
N SER A 35 -14.48 -4.38 21.83
CA SER A 35 -13.34 -5.30 21.89
C SER A 35 -12.97 -5.71 23.32
N LEU A 36 -13.58 -5.09 24.33
CA LEU A 36 -13.35 -5.35 25.75
C LEU A 36 -14.06 -6.63 26.19
N ASN A 37 -13.31 -7.49 26.88
CA ASN A 37 -13.86 -8.65 27.57
C ASN A 37 -14.71 -8.23 28.77
N GLN A 38 -15.60 -9.11 29.24
CA GLN A 38 -16.48 -8.81 30.39
C GLN A 38 -15.71 -8.36 31.64
N GLN A 39 -14.56 -8.98 31.91
CA GLN A 39 -13.68 -8.60 33.01
C GLN A 39 -13.12 -7.18 32.84
N GLU A 40 -12.70 -6.82 31.63
CA GLU A 40 -12.18 -5.48 31.32
C GLU A 40 -13.28 -4.42 31.37
N LYS A 41 -14.51 -4.77 31.00
CA LYS A 41 -15.68 -3.90 31.18
C LYS A 41 -15.95 -3.61 32.65
N THR A 42 -15.93 -4.65 33.49
CA THR A 42 -16.12 -4.49 34.93
C THR A 42 -15.02 -3.62 35.54
N VAL A 43 -13.75 -3.85 35.18
CA VAL A 43 -12.64 -3.01 35.63
C VAL A 43 -12.80 -1.57 35.14
N LEU A 44 -13.20 -1.36 33.89
CA LEU A 44 -13.43 -0.01 33.35
C LEU A 44 -14.58 0.70 34.09
N GLU A 45 -15.67 0.00 34.37
CA GLU A 45 -16.82 0.51 35.11
C GLU A 45 -16.45 0.84 36.57
N GLU A 46 -15.65 0.00 37.23
CA GLU A 46 -15.08 0.28 38.56
C GLU A 46 -14.16 1.50 38.55
N VAL A 47 -13.29 1.64 37.53
CA VAL A 47 -12.41 2.82 37.38
C VAL A 47 -13.24 4.08 37.14
N LEU A 48 -14.26 4.03 36.27
CA LEU A 48 -15.14 5.17 35.99
C LEU A 48 -15.98 5.58 37.22
N THR A 49 -16.36 4.63 38.08
CA THR A 49 -17.17 4.90 39.27
C THR A 49 -16.34 5.21 40.53
N SER A 50 -15.03 4.98 40.49
CA SER A 50 -14.12 5.27 41.60
C SER A 50 -14.05 6.76 41.93
N ASP A 51 -14.02 7.07 43.23
CA ASP A 51 -14.15 8.44 43.75
C ASP A 51 -13.01 9.38 43.34
N ALA A 52 -11.85 8.83 42.96
CA ALA A 52 -10.70 9.61 42.48
C ALA A 52 -10.93 10.28 41.11
N ASN A 53 -11.82 9.73 40.26
CA ASN A 53 -12.19 10.36 38.99
C ASN A 53 -13.34 11.37 39.16
N LYS A 54 -14.17 11.21 40.19
CA LYS A 54 -15.23 12.17 40.53
C LYS A 54 -14.68 13.53 40.95
N GLU A 55 -13.52 13.57 41.62
CA GLU A 55 -12.85 14.83 41.99
C GLU A 55 -12.35 15.63 40.77
N PHE A 56 -12.07 14.98 39.64
CA PHE A 56 -11.73 15.67 38.38
C PHE A 56 -12.99 16.07 37.57
N GLU A 57 -14.09 15.34 37.76
CA GLU A 57 -15.40 15.60 37.15
C GLU A 57 -16.33 16.51 37.99
N ASP A 58 -15.86 16.99 39.15
CA ASP A 58 -16.64 17.77 40.13
C ASP A 58 -17.07 19.17 39.62
N ASP A 59 -16.57 19.59 38.45
CA ASP A 59 -17.22 20.60 37.66
C ASP A 59 -18.57 20.04 37.17
N LEU A 60 -19.62 20.24 37.97
CA LEU A 60 -21.02 19.88 37.71
C LEU A 60 -21.47 20.11 36.26
N LYS A 61 -20.88 21.11 35.59
CA LYS A 61 -21.10 21.42 34.17
C LYS A 61 -20.56 20.34 33.22
N VAL A 62 -19.36 19.80 33.47
CA VAL A 62 -18.73 18.74 32.67
C VAL A 62 -19.55 17.47 32.76
N ASN A 63 -19.94 17.05 33.97
CA ASN A 63 -20.80 15.89 34.16
C ASN A 63 -22.16 16.02 33.47
N THR A 64 -22.81 17.20 33.59
CA THR A 64 -24.08 17.48 32.89
C THR A 64 -23.91 17.43 31.37
N ILE A 65 -22.75 17.87 30.85
CA ILE A 65 -22.42 17.80 29.43
C ILE A 65 -22.20 16.34 29.00
N LEU A 66 -21.42 15.56 29.74
CA LEU A 66 -21.16 14.15 29.44
C LEU A 66 -22.46 13.34 29.42
N ASP A 67 -23.34 13.54 30.39
CA ASP A 67 -24.65 12.89 30.44
C ASP A 67 -25.53 13.25 29.24
N ARG A 68 -25.47 14.50 28.78
CA ARG A 68 -26.20 14.95 27.58
C ARG A 68 -25.71 14.26 26.31
N PHE A 69 -24.43 13.89 26.25
CA PHE A 69 -23.81 13.27 25.08
C PHE A 69 -23.73 11.74 25.15
N LYS A 70 -24.04 11.11 26.29
CA LYS A 70 -24.16 9.63 26.40
C LYS A 70 -24.97 8.99 25.27
N PRO A 71 -26.13 9.53 24.82
CA PRO A 71 -26.88 8.94 23.71
C PRO A 71 -26.14 8.94 22.36
N LEU A 72 -25.06 9.72 22.23
CA LEU A 72 -24.26 9.85 21.02
C LEU A 72 -23.02 8.92 21.02
N GLU A 73 -22.84 8.08 22.02
CA GLU A 73 -21.70 7.16 22.13
C GLU A 73 -21.55 6.29 20.88
N ASN A 74 -22.65 5.72 20.38
CA ASN A 74 -22.65 4.88 19.19
C ASN A 74 -22.30 5.65 17.90
N PHE A 75 -22.71 6.91 17.81
CA PHE A 75 -22.29 7.77 16.71
C PHE A 75 -20.78 8.00 16.74
N TRP A 76 -20.20 8.23 17.92
CA TRP A 76 -18.75 8.42 18.06
C TRP A 76 -17.96 7.15 17.79
N LYS A 77 -18.44 5.98 18.21
CA LYS A 77 -17.85 4.68 17.86
C LYS A 77 -17.74 4.52 16.34
N ARG A 78 -18.86 4.74 15.65
CA ARG A 78 -18.97 4.65 14.19
C ARG A 78 -18.09 5.68 13.48
N PHE A 79 -18.14 6.94 13.93
CA PHE A 79 -17.31 8.01 13.38
C PHE A 79 -15.82 7.69 13.51
N ASN A 80 -15.37 7.29 14.70
CA ASN A 80 -13.97 6.97 14.95
C ASN A 80 -13.50 5.77 14.14
N HIS A 81 -14.34 4.74 13.99
CA HIS A 81 -14.06 3.60 13.13
C HIS A 81 -13.78 4.04 11.69
N VAL A 82 -14.69 4.80 11.07
CA VAL A 82 -14.51 5.30 9.70
C VAL A 82 -13.29 6.22 9.57
N GLN A 83 -12.95 7.01 10.59
CA GLN A 83 -11.71 7.79 10.58
C GLN A 83 -10.46 6.91 10.55
N LEU A 84 -10.44 5.81 11.33
CA LEU A 84 -9.34 4.86 11.34
C LEU A 84 -9.21 4.14 10.00
N GLU A 85 -10.32 3.67 9.43
CA GLU A 85 -10.35 3.06 8.10
C GLU A 85 -9.82 4.01 7.03
N ARG A 86 -10.26 5.27 7.03
CA ARG A 86 -9.76 6.28 6.08
C ARG A 86 -8.24 6.43 6.17
N ILE A 87 -7.70 6.50 7.40
CA ILE A 87 -6.24 6.62 7.60
C ILE A 87 -5.52 5.37 7.11
N ALA A 88 -6.06 4.17 7.38
CA ALA A 88 -5.50 2.91 6.91
C ALA A 88 -5.45 2.86 5.38
N LEU A 89 -6.55 3.20 4.70
CA LEU A 89 -6.65 3.24 3.24
C LEU A 89 -5.69 4.26 2.61
N LEU A 90 -5.51 5.43 3.24
CA LEU A 90 -4.54 6.43 2.75
C LEU A 90 -3.11 5.89 2.82
N LYS A 91 -2.74 5.26 3.94
CA LYS A 91 -1.42 4.63 4.08
C LYS A 91 -1.19 3.51 3.07
N GLU A 92 -2.19 2.67 2.86
CA GLU A 92 -2.13 1.58 1.88
C GLU A 92 -2.02 2.13 0.44
N GLN A 93 -2.78 3.16 0.11
CA GLN A 93 -2.67 3.84 -1.19
C GLN A 93 -1.24 4.37 -1.43
N ASP A 94 -0.66 5.04 -0.44
CA ASP A 94 0.70 5.58 -0.56
C ASP A 94 1.74 4.45 -0.68
N PHE A 95 1.56 3.36 0.08
CA PHE A 95 2.39 2.16 -0.04
C PHE A 95 2.32 1.57 -1.46
N LEU A 96 1.12 1.33 -1.99
CA LEU A 96 0.90 0.78 -3.33
C LEU A 96 1.43 1.69 -4.43
N LYS A 97 1.32 3.02 -4.28
CA LYS A 97 1.90 3.98 -5.23
C LYS A 97 3.42 3.88 -5.26
N ASN A 98 4.07 3.82 -4.09
CA ASN A 98 5.50 3.67 -4.01
C ASN A 98 5.95 2.33 -4.61
N GLU A 99 5.29 1.23 -4.27
CA GLU A 99 5.58 -0.09 -4.84
C GLU A 99 5.42 -0.08 -6.36
N ASN A 100 4.34 0.49 -6.88
CA ASN A 100 4.14 0.63 -8.33
C ASN A 100 5.25 1.45 -9.00
N GLN A 101 5.73 2.51 -8.34
CA GLN A 101 6.86 3.29 -8.82
C GLN A 101 8.16 2.45 -8.85
N GLN A 102 8.45 1.69 -7.79
CA GLN A 102 9.62 0.80 -7.76
C GLN A 102 9.54 -0.27 -8.85
N LEU A 103 8.38 -0.91 -9.02
CA LEU A 103 8.16 -1.90 -10.08
C LEU A 103 8.38 -1.32 -11.48
N ARG A 104 7.95 -0.08 -11.72
CA ARG A 104 8.22 0.62 -13.00
C ARG A 104 9.70 0.91 -13.19
N LEU A 105 10.43 1.23 -12.13
CA LEU A 105 11.88 1.43 -12.18
C LEU A 105 12.59 0.12 -12.53
N TYR A 106 12.25 -0.99 -11.86
CA TYR A 106 12.81 -2.30 -12.18
C TYR A 106 12.50 -2.73 -13.61
N LEU A 107 11.27 -2.50 -14.08
CA LEU A 107 10.92 -2.79 -15.47
C LEU A 107 11.74 -1.94 -16.46
N LYS A 108 11.94 -0.66 -16.16
CA LYS A 108 12.76 0.23 -16.99
C LYS A 108 14.22 -0.22 -17.02
N GLU A 109 14.78 -0.60 -15.88
CA GLU A 109 16.14 -1.15 -15.79
C GLU A 109 16.25 -2.46 -16.58
N TYR A 110 15.27 -3.36 -16.46
CA TYR A 110 15.22 -4.61 -17.23
C TYR A 110 15.21 -4.36 -18.74
N VAL A 111 14.36 -3.44 -19.22
CA VAL A 111 14.30 -3.06 -20.65
C VAL A 111 15.62 -2.41 -21.11
N ASN A 112 16.23 -1.55 -20.28
CA ASN A 112 17.53 -0.96 -20.59
C ASN A 112 18.65 -2.01 -20.62
N GLY A 113 18.65 -2.98 -19.72
CA GLY A 113 19.60 -4.10 -19.70
C GLY A 113 19.50 -4.97 -20.96
N LEU A 114 18.28 -5.20 -21.46
CA LEU A 114 18.05 -5.84 -22.76
C LEU A 114 18.56 -4.97 -23.93
N SER A 115 18.36 -3.66 -23.88
CA SER A 115 18.85 -2.73 -24.92
C SER A 115 20.37 -2.56 -24.92
N ILE A 116 21.03 -2.66 -23.76
CA ILE A 116 22.50 -2.69 -23.66
C ILE A 116 23.03 -4.03 -24.19
N SER A 117 22.29 -5.13 -24.01
CA SER A 117 22.59 -6.39 -24.70
C SER A 117 22.58 -6.19 -26.22
N ASP A 118 21.61 -5.49 -26.80
CA ASP A 118 21.62 -5.20 -28.25
C ASP A 118 22.80 -4.31 -28.67
N GLN A 119 23.20 -3.30 -27.89
CA GLN A 119 24.38 -2.48 -28.18
C GLN A 119 25.71 -3.24 -27.99
N ALA A 120 25.81 -4.11 -26.99
CA ALA A 120 26.95 -4.99 -26.75
C ALA A 120 27.05 -6.08 -27.82
N ILE A 121 25.91 -6.61 -28.29
CA ILE A 121 25.82 -7.52 -29.44
C ILE A 121 26.18 -6.78 -30.73
N MET A 122 25.77 -5.52 -30.91
CA MET A 122 26.19 -4.71 -32.06
C MET A 122 27.68 -4.38 -32.02
N GLN A 123 28.25 -4.06 -30.85
CA GLN A 123 29.69 -3.88 -30.68
C GLN A 123 30.45 -5.18 -30.94
N SER A 124 29.97 -6.34 -30.45
CA SER A 124 30.63 -7.62 -30.72
C SER A 124 30.54 -8.00 -32.20
N LYS A 125 29.39 -7.78 -32.87
CA LYS A 125 29.23 -7.98 -34.31
C LYS A 125 30.10 -7.03 -35.14
N ALA A 126 30.25 -5.77 -34.73
CA ALA A 126 31.13 -4.81 -35.37
C ALA A 126 32.61 -5.22 -35.22
N LEU A 127 33.03 -5.63 -34.02
CA LEU A 127 34.39 -6.14 -33.77
C LEU A 127 34.66 -7.44 -34.53
N LEU A 128 33.69 -8.36 -34.60
CA LEU A 128 33.79 -9.59 -35.39
C LEU A 128 33.89 -9.32 -36.90
N SER A 129 33.24 -8.26 -37.40
CA SER A 129 33.39 -7.82 -38.79
C SER A 129 34.73 -7.15 -39.06
N ALA A 130 35.27 -6.40 -38.10
CA ALA A 130 36.58 -5.77 -38.19
C ALA A 130 37.74 -6.78 -38.13
N PHE A 131 37.56 -7.90 -37.42
CA PHE A 131 38.52 -9.01 -37.40
C PHE A 131 38.50 -9.88 -38.67
N LYS A 132 37.51 -9.73 -39.56
CA LYS A 132 37.45 -10.43 -40.86
C LYS A 132 38.18 -9.69 -41.97
N ILE A 133 39.31 -9.03 -41.67
CA ILE A 133 40.16 -8.42 -42.69
C ILE A 133 41.23 -9.43 -43.15
N ASN A 134 40.96 -10.00 -44.34
CA ASN A 134 41.84 -10.63 -45.34
C ASN A 134 42.68 -11.88 -44.97
N PRO A 135 42.23 -13.10 -45.36
CA PRO A 135 43.18 -14.15 -45.64
C PRO A 135 44.04 -13.76 -46.86
N LYS A 136 45.34 -13.54 -46.66
CA LYS A 136 46.30 -13.51 -47.77
C LYS A 136 46.21 -14.86 -48.51
N PRO A 137 46.20 -14.88 -49.86
CA PRO A 137 46.32 -16.13 -50.58
C PRO A 137 47.67 -16.78 -50.25
N MET A 138 47.64 -18.05 -49.83
CA MET A 138 48.84 -18.86 -49.66
C MET A 138 49.50 -19.09 -51.01
N ASP A 139 50.78 -18.73 -51.14
CA ASP A 139 51.61 -19.11 -52.28
C ASP A 139 51.77 -20.65 -52.33
N THR A 140 51.38 -21.24 -53.46
CA THR A 140 51.30 -22.70 -53.66
C THR A 140 52.64 -23.39 -53.97
N ASN A 141 53.79 -22.83 -53.61
CA ASN A 141 55.10 -23.32 -54.11
C ASN A 141 56.09 -23.90 -53.09
N GLU A 142 55.71 -24.15 -51.84
CA GLU A 142 56.58 -24.85 -50.87
C GLU A 142 56.14 -26.28 -50.52
N CYS A 143 55.34 -26.93 -51.37
CA CYS A 143 54.81 -28.27 -51.10
C CYS A 143 55.58 -29.44 -51.76
N GLN A 144 56.85 -29.26 -52.17
CA GLN A 144 57.62 -30.35 -52.83
C GLN A 144 58.88 -30.85 -52.10
N SER A 145 59.30 -30.31 -50.95
CA SER A 145 60.58 -30.74 -50.34
C SER A 145 60.51 -31.69 -49.13
N LEU A 146 59.35 -32.24 -48.76
CA LEU A 146 59.24 -33.11 -47.57
C LEU A 146 58.49 -34.44 -47.81
N LYS A 147 58.67 -35.06 -48.99
CA LYS A 147 58.15 -36.42 -49.27
C LYS A 147 59.16 -37.56 -49.09
N HIS A 148 60.37 -37.32 -48.56
CA HIS A 148 61.40 -38.36 -48.48
C HIS A 148 62.16 -38.41 -47.15
N LYS A 149 61.45 -38.55 -46.03
CA LYS A 149 62.02 -39.14 -44.80
C LYS A 149 60.90 -39.53 -43.86
N TYR A 150 61.04 -40.70 -43.25
CA TYR A 150 60.05 -41.44 -42.44
C TYR A 150 59.11 -42.38 -43.22
N VAL A 151 59.69 -43.44 -43.79
CA VAL A 151 59.07 -44.78 -43.70
C VAL A 151 60.01 -45.64 -42.85
N ILE A 152 59.42 -46.16 -41.79
CA ILE A 152 60.00 -46.99 -40.75
C ILE A 152 60.29 -48.38 -41.31
N ARG A 153 61.50 -48.90 -41.09
CA ARG A 153 61.72 -50.32 -40.78
C ARG A 153 62.95 -50.48 -39.90
#